data_AF-A0A8D2HUV9-F1
#
_entry.id   AF-A0A8D2HUV9-F1
#
_cell.length_a   1.000
_cell.length_b   1.000
_cell.length_c   1.000
_cell.angle_alpha   90.00
_cell.angle_beta   90.00
_cell.angle_gamma   90.00
#
_symmetry.space_group_name_H-M   'P 1'
#
loop_
_entity.id
_entity.type
_entity.pdbx_description
1 polymer ?
#
loop_
_entity_poly.entity_id
_entity_poly.type
_entity_poly.pdbx_seq_one_letter_code
_entity_poly.pdbx_strand_id
1 'polypeptide(L)'
;MALLQCPTSPSPTTEDVSMKEENLCQAFSDALLCKIEDIDNEDWENPQLCSDYVKDIYQYLRQLEVLQSINLHFLDGRDINGRMGAIPMDWLVQVHSKFRLLQETLYMCIAVMDRFLQVQPVSRKKLQLVEITALLLPSKYEEMFSPNIEDFVYITDDAYTKLKFELSQPLPLHFLRRASKAGEVDQQYYTGYTENEVLEVMQHMAKNVVKVNENLTKFIAIKNKYASSKLLKISTIPQLNSKTIKYLASPLMERS
;
A
#
# COMPACT_ATOMS: atom_id res chain seq x y z
N MET A 1 -57.94 23.37 17.69
CA MET A 1 -58.70 22.28 17.04
C MET A 1 -59.05 22.76 15.63
N ALA A 2 -58.24 22.38 14.64
CA ALA A 2 -58.52 22.56 13.22
C ALA A 2 -57.89 21.35 12.52
N LEU A 3 -58.74 20.50 11.97
CA LEU A 3 -58.39 19.28 11.25
C LEU A 3 -57.96 19.67 9.83
N LEU A 4 -56.75 19.31 9.43
CA LEU A 4 -56.31 19.32 8.04
C LEU A 4 -56.29 17.87 7.56
N GLN A 5 -57.16 17.54 6.59
CA GLN A 5 -57.29 16.23 5.97
C GLN A 5 -56.06 15.90 5.10
N CYS A 6 -55.58 14.66 5.20
CA CYS A 6 -54.59 14.11 4.28
C CYS A 6 -55.20 13.87 2.89
N PRO A 7 -54.49 14.17 1.79
CA PRO A 7 -54.95 13.82 0.45
C PRO A 7 -54.88 12.30 0.25
N THR A 8 -55.94 11.73 -0.32
CA THR A 8 -56.06 10.33 -0.72
C THR A 8 -55.08 10.00 -1.85
N SER A 9 -54.24 8.99 -1.64
CA SER A 9 -53.37 8.40 -2.66
C SER A 9 -54.21 7.69 -3.75
N PRO A 10 -53.93 7.89 -5.04
CA PRO A 10 -54.51 7.05 -6.08
C PRO A 10 -53.94 5.62 -5.97
N SER A 11 -54.82 4.64 -6.15
CA SER A 11 -54.52 3.20 -6.20
C SER A 11 -53.54 2.87 -7.32
N PRO A 12 -52.67 1.85 -7.15
CA PRO A 12 -51.66 1.50 -8.14
C PRO A 12 -52.36 0.92 -9.37
N THR A 13 -52.24 1.62 -10.49
CA THR A 13 -52.50 1.05 -11.81
C THR A 13 -51.30 0.17 -12.12
N THR A 14 -51.52 -1.12 -12.34
CA THR A 14 -50.51 -2.01 -12.91
C THR A 14 -50.28 -1.61 -14.36
N GLU A 15 -49.40 -0.64 -14.55
CA GLU A 15 -48.78 -0.39 -15.85
C GLU A 15 -47.55 -1.28 -15.94
N ASP A 16 -47.65 -2.26 -16.83
CA ASP A 16 -46.57 -3.13 -17.27
C ASP A 16 -45.53 -2.27 -18.00
N VAL A 17 -44.59 -1.70 -17.26
CA VAL A 17 -43.48 -0.93 -17.83
C VAL A 17 -42.37 -1.91 -18.22
N SER A 18 -42.66 -2.74 -19.23
CA SER A 18 -41.60 -3.37 -20.02
C SER A 18 -40.96 -2.29 -20.89
N MET A 19 -39.98 -1.57 -20.32
CA MET A 19 -39.10 -0.75 -21.13
C MET A 19 -38.21 -1.71 -21.94
N LYS A 20 -38.35 -1.67 -23.28
CA LYS A 20 -37.37 -2.29 -24.17
C LYS A 20 -36.00 -1.67 -23.88
N GLU A 21 -34.98 -2.51 -23.70
CA GLU A 21 -33.57 -2.13 -23.39
C GLU A 21 -32.96 -1.10 -24.35
N GLU A 22 -33.58 -0.86 -25.51
CA GLU A 22 -33.09 0.01 -26.58
C GLU A 22 -33.16 1.53 -26.28
N ASN A 23 -33.66 1.97 -25.12
CA ASN A 23 -33.73 3.39 -24.75
C ASN A 23 -33.21 3.68 -23.33
N LEU A 24 -32.18 2.97 -22.88
CA LEU A 24 -31.40 3.43 -21.72
C LEU A 24 -30.52 4.62 -22.17
N CYS A 25 -30.66 5.77 -21.51
CA CYS A 25 -29.74 6.89 -21.68
C CYS A 25 -28.33 6.39 -21.37
N GLN A 26 -27.48 6.28 -22.38
CA GLN A 26 -26.11 5.83 -22.22
C GLN A 26 -25.40 6.76 -21.23
N ALA A 27 -24.85 6.21 -20.15
CA ALA A 27 -24.23 7.02 -19.12
C ALA A 27 -23.07 7.81 -19.72
N PHE A 28 -22.81 9.02 -19.22
CA PHE A 28 -21.73 9.89 -19.72
C PHE A 28 -20.35 9.21 -19.63
N SER A 29 -20.20 8.28 -18.67
CA SER A 29 -19.08 7.35 -18.57
C SER A 29 -18.99 6.40 -19.76
N ASP A 30 -20.10 5.78 -20.17
CA ASP A 30 -20.12 4.77 -21.24
C ASP A 30 -19.80 5.39 -22.62
N ALA A 31 -20.23 6.63 -22.85
CA ALA A 31 -19.96 7.35 -24.11
C ALA A 31 -18.48 7.77 -24.28
N LEU A 32 -17.75 8.02 -23.17
CA LEU A 32 -16.32 8.37 -23.19
C LEU A 32 -15.41 7.14 -23.00
N LEU A 33 -15.88 6.09 -22.33
CA LEU A 33 -15.11 4.93 -21.90
C LEU A 33 -15.36 3.66 -22.72
N CYS A 34 -16.15 3.72 -23.80
CA CYS A 34 -16.49 2.57 -24.65
C CYS A 34 -15.27 1.83 -25.25
N LYS A 35 -14.05 2.37 -25.10
CA LYS A 35 -12.80 1.78 -25.56
C LYS A 35 -11.94 1.17 -24.45
N ILE A 36 -12.29 1.35 -23.18
CA ILE A 36 -11.50 0.87 -22.05
C ILE A 36 -12.25 -0.29 -21.40
N GLU A 37 -11.67 -1.47 -21.52
CA GLU A 37 -12.19 -2.72 -20.97
C GLU A 37 -12.32 -2.63 -19.45
N ASP A 38 -13.52 -2.90 -18.90
CA ASP A 38 -13.75 -2.92 -17.45
C ASP A 38 -13.13 -4.18 -16.84
N ILE A 39 -11.98 -3.99 -16.18
CA ILE A 39 -11.21 -5.07 -15.57
C ILE A 39 -11.91 -5.75 -14.40
N ASP A 40 -13.00 -5.17 -13.88
CA ASP A 40 -13.73 -5.70 -12.72
C ASP A 40 -15.05 -6.40 -13.09
N ASN A 41 -15.37 -6.48 -14.38
CA ASN A 41 -16.64 -7.04 -14.85
C ASN A 41 -16.83 -8.53 -14.48
N GLU A 42 -15.75 -9.30 -14.34
CA GLU A 42 -15.79 -10.73 -14.00
C GLU A 42 -15.80 -10.99 -12.48
N ASP A 43 -15.67 -9.96 -11.63
CA ASP A 43 -15.50 -10.14 -10.19
C ASP A 43 -16.81 -10.29 -9.41
N TRP A 44 -17.96 -10.19 -10.07
CA TRP A 44 -19.30 -10.09 -9.43
C TRP A 44 -19.65 -11.29 -8.53
N GLU A 45 -19.07 -12.47 -8.78
CA GLU A 45 -19.30 -13.68 -7.98
C GLU A 45 -18.52 -13.69 -6.65
N ASN A 46 -17.54 -12.80 -6.46
CA ASN A 46 -16.71 -12.79 -5.26
C ASN A 46 -16.99 -11.53 -4.40
N PRO A 47 -17.80 -11.66 -3.33
CA PRO A 47 -18.10 -10.55 -2.43
C PRO A 47 -16.88 -9.90 -1.78
N GLN A 48 -15.73 -10.59 -1.70
CA GLN A 48 -14.51 -10.03 -1.13
C GLN A 48 -13.82 -9.02 -2.05
N LEU A 49 -14.11 -9.05 -3.36
CA LEU A 49 -13.53 -8.13 -4.33
C LEU A 49 -14.30 -6.81 -4.41
N CYS A 50 -15.53 -6.78 -3.86
CA CYS A 50 -16.37 -5.59 -3.78
C CYS A 50 -16.43 -4.83 -5.13
N SER A 51 -16.66 -5.55 -6.23
CA SER A 51 -16.60 -5.01 -7.61
C SER A 51 -17.48 -3.78 -7.79
N ASP A 52 -18.67 -3.76 -7.17
CA ASP A 52 -19.60 -2.62 -7.24
C ASP A 52 -19.03 -1.32 -6.64
N TYR A 53 -18.18 -1.44 -5.62
CA TYR A 53 -17.59 -0.30 -4.90
C TYR A 53 -16.13 -0.04 -5.29
N VAL A 54 -15.56 -0.82 -6.19
CA VAL A 54 -14.12 -0.79 -6.48
C VAL A 54 -13.67 0.62 -6.89
N LYS A 55 -14.47 1.30 -7.72
CA LYS A 55 -14.19 2.67 -8.20
C LYS A 55 -14.17 3.66 -7.03
N ASP A 56 -15.17 3.60 -6.16
CA ASP A 56 -15.28 4.46 -4.97
C ASP A 56 -14.17 4.18 -3.96
N ILE A 57 -13.84 2.90 -3.75
CA ILE A 57 -12.77 2.46 -2.85
C ILE A 57 -11.44 3.05 -3.33
N TYR A 58 -11.07 2.88 -4.61
CA TYR A 58 -9.80 3.42 -5.12
C TYR A 58 -9.78 4.95 -5.12
N GLN A 59 -10.91 5.61 -5.38
CA GLN A 59 -11.02 7.06 -5.25
C GLN A 59 -10.77 7.52 -3.80
N TYR A 60 -11.38 6.84 -2.82
CA TYR A 60 -11.16 7.11 -1.40
C TYR A 60 -9.72 6.83 -0.97
N LEU A 61 -9.14 5.72 -1.41
CA LEU A 61 -7.74 5.37 -1.11
C LEU A 61 -6.77 6.43 -1.67
N ARG A 62 -7.04 6.98 -2.86
CA ARG A 62 -6.24 8.09 -3.44
C ARG A 62 -6.37 9.37 -2.63
N GLN A 63 -7.56 9.68 -2.11
CA GLN A 63 -7.74 10.83 -1.21
C GLN A 63 -6.95 10.64 0.09
N LEU A 64 -7.01 9.44 0.68
CA LEU A 64 -6.26 9.12 1.89
C LEU A 64 -4.75 9.18 1.66
N GLU A 65 -4.25 8.74 0.51
CA GLU A 65 -2.82 8.82 0.15
C GLU A 65 -2.31 10.26 0.21
N VAL A 66 -3.07 11.22 -0.35
CA VAL A 66 -2.73 12.65 -0.30
C VAL A 66 -2.78 13.19 1.13
N LEU A 67 -3.84 12.85 1.88
CA LEU A 67 -4.03 13.30 3.27
C LEU A 67 -2.96 12.76 4.23
N GLN A 68 -2.40 11.59 3.93
CA GLN A 68 -1.42 10.90 4.77
C GLN A 68 0.01 10.97 4.21
N SER A 69 0.29 11.98 3.37
CA SER A 69 1.59 12.18 2.74
C SER A 69 2.73 12.40 3.75
N ILE A 70 3.90 11.83 3.42
CA ILE A 70 5.12 11.95 4.21
C ILE A 70 6.05 12.98 3.55
N ASN A 71 6.59 13.90 4.34
CA ASN A 71 7.54 14.90 3.86
C ASN A 71 8.88 14.24 3.50
N LEU A 72 9.38 14.42 2.27
CA LEU A 72 10.62 13.80 1.78
C LEU A 72 11.85 14.00 2.70
N HIS A 73 11.91 15.12 3.42
CA HIS A 73 13.04 15.54 4.24
C HIS A 73 12.72 15.56 5.74
N PHE A 74 11.75 14.75 6.19
CA PHE A 74 11.27 14.78 7.58
C PHE A 74 12.33 14.45 8.65
N LEU A 75 13.46 13.85 8.25
CA LEU A 75 14.59 13.54 9.13
C LEU A 75 15.70 14.60 9.10
N ASP A 76 15.61 15.63 8.27
CA ASP A 76 16.66 16.65 8.16
C ASP A 76 16.78 17.44 9.48
N GLY A 77 18.01 17.58 9.97
CA GLY A 77 18.29 18.25 11.25
C GLY A 77 17.90 17.46 12.51
N ARG A 78 17.48 16.19 12.38
CA ARG A 78 17.17 15.30 13.52
C ARG A 78 18.40 14.51 13.96
N ASP A 79 18.35 14.00 15.20
CA ASP A 79 19.38 13.11 15.78
C ASP A 79 19.49 11.75 15.06
N ILE A 80 18.48 11.40 14.25
CA ILE A 80 18.43 10.20 13.40
C ILE A 80 18.67 10.64 11.96
N ASN A 81 19.81 10.25 11.36
CA ASN A 81 20.07 10.50 9.94
C ASN A 81 19.40 9.46 9.03
N GLY A 82 19.28 9.74 7.73
CA GLY A 82 18.63 8.83 6.76
C GLY A 82 19.26 7.43 6.66
N ARG A 83 20.56 7.26 6.95
CA ARG A 83 21.18 5.93 7.08
C ARG A 83 20.71 5.20 8.34
N MET A 84 20.49 5.91 9.45
CA MET A 84 19.91 5.40 10.68
C MET A 84 18.40 5.16 10.58
N GLY A 85 17.71 5.74 9.59
CA GLY A 85 16.34 5.36 9.21
C GLY A 85 16.27 4.05 8.39
N ALA A 86 17.33 3.69 7.68
CA ALA A 86 17.40 2.44 6.90
C ALA A 86 17.83 1.21 7.71
N ILE A 87 18.69 1.38 8.73
CA ILE A 87 19.08 0.32 9.68
C ILE A 87 17.88 -0.37 10.36
N PRO A 88 16.91 0.36 10.92
CA PRO A 88 15.79 -0.26 11.60
C PRO A 88 14.85 -1.03 10.67
N MET A 89 14.71 -0.60 9.41
CA MET A 89 13.89 -1.30 8.42
C MET A 89 14.40 -2.71 8.11
N ASP A 90 15.73 -2.92 8.05
CA ASP A 90 16.29 -4.25 7.78
C ASP A 90 15.99 -5.23 8.92
N TRP A 91 16.20 -4.81 10.17
CA TRP A 91 15.86 -5.62 11.35
C TRP A 91 14.36 -5.85 11.49
N LEU A 92 13.55 -4.81 11.29
CA LEU A 92 12.08 -4.89 11.30
C LEU A 92 11.54 -5.92 10.30
N VAL A 93 12.12 -5.99 9.09
CA VAL A 93 11.76 -7.02 8.09
C VAL A 93 12.13 -8.43 8.55
N GLN A 94 13.22 -8.59 9.29
CA GLN A 94 13.60 -9.88 9.89
C GLN A 94 12.61 -10.29 10.99
N VAL A 95 12.22 -9.35 11.86
CA VAL A 95 11.20 -9.56 12.92
C VAL A 95 9.85 -9.92 12.30
N HIS A 96 9.40 -9.16 11.29
CA HIS A 96 8.20 -9.44 10.49
C HIS A 96 8.20 -10.88 9.95
N SER A 97 9.32 -11.28 9.35
CA SER A 97 9.47 -12.62 8.77
C SER A 97 9.46 -13.71 9.85
N LYS A 98 10.03 -13.45 11.03
CA LYS A 98 10.05 -14.39 12.17
C LYS A 98 8.64 -14.61 12.74
N PHE A 99 7.83 -13.55 12.84
CA PHE A 99 6.42 -13.65 13.24
C PHE A 99 5.48 -14.14 12.13
N ARG A 100 5.98 -14.26 10.88
CA ARG A 100 5.21 -14.73 9.70
C ARG A 100 3.96 -13.90 9.43
N LEU A 101 4.05 -12.60 9.70
CA LEU A 101 2.95 -11.65 9.53
C LEU A 101 2.64 -11.44 8.03
N LEU A 102 1.43 -10.99 7.74
CA LEU A 102 0.98 -10.57 6.42
C LEU A 102 1.85 -9.44 5.87
N GLN A 103 1.92 -9.36 4.54
CA GLN A 103 2.73 -8.33 3.88
C GLN A 103 2.10 -6.94 4.10
N GLU A 104 0.78 -6.90 4.20
CA GLU A 104 -0.06 -5.78 4.60
C GLU A 104 0.42 -5.19 5.94
N THR A 105 0.59 -6.04 6.95
CA THR A 105 1.08 -5.65 8.28
C THR A 105 2.41 -4.92 8.23
N LEU A 106 3.35 -5.36 7.38
CA LEU A 106 4.65 -4.70 7.20
C LEU A 106 4.50 -3.31 6.56
N TYR A 107 3.64 -3.18 5.55
CA TYR A 107 3.45 -1.90 4.87
C TYR A 107 2.76 -0.88 5.78
N MET A 108 1.74 -1.29 6.54
CA MET A 108 1.15 -0.41 7.56
C MET A 108 2.16 -0.06 8.65
N CYS A 109 3.03 -0.99 9.05
CA CYS A 109 4.08 -0.71 10.03
C CYS A 109 5.01 0.42 9.58
N ILE A 110 5.46 0.37 8.32
CA ILE A 110 6.29 1.42 7.72
C ILE A 110 5.54 2.75 7.68
N ALA A 111 4.29 2.75 7.21
CA ALA A 111 3.47 3.97 7.12
C ALA A 111 3.22 4.62 8.50
N VAL A 112 2.95 3.80 9.53
CA VAL A 112 2.80 4.27 10.92
C VAL A 112 4.11 4.86 11.44
N MET A 113 5.23 4.18 11.20
CA MET A 113 6.53 4.62 11.68
C MET A 113 6.97 5.94 11.04
N ASP A 114 6.90 6.06 9.72
CA ASP A 114 7.36 7.26 9.01
C ASP A 114 6.53 8.49 9.41
N ARG A 115 5.20 8.34 9.53
CA ARG A 115 4.32 9.40 10.02
C ARG A 115 4.62 9.81 11.45
N PHE A 116 4.87 8.84 12.34
CA PHE A 116 5.22 9.13 13.73
C PHE A 116 6.55 9.89 13.79
N LEU A 117 7.57 9.44 13.07
CA LEU A 117 8.89 10.06 13.03
C LEU A 117 8.89 11.44 12.37
N GLN A 118 7.95 11.73 11.46
CA GLN A 118 7.77 13.06 10.90
C GLN A 118 7.38 14.08 11.98
N VAL A 119 6.39 13.76 12.81
CA VAL A 119 5.86 14.71 13.81
C VAL A 119 6.60 14.68 15.14
N GLN A 120 7.19 13.54 15.51
CA GLN A 120 7.83 13.35 16.81
C GLN A 120 9.35 13.16 16.68
N PRO A 121 10.18 14.06 17.24
CA PRO A 121 11.60 13.83 17.38
C PRO A 121 11.85 12.67 18.36
N VAL A 122 12.57 11.66 17.90
CA VAL A 122 12.92 10.48 18.70
C VAL A 122 14.44 10.39 18.79
N SER A 123 14.95 10.12 19.98
CA SER A 123 16.38 9.86 20.16
C SER A 123 16.73 8.44 19.72
N ARG A 124 17.98 8.21 19.30
CA ARG A 124 18.45 6.89 18.86
C ARG A 124 18.11 5.75 19.83
N LYS A 125 18.18 6.01 21.15
CA LYS A 125 17.89 5.01 22.20
C LYS A 125 16.43 4.54 22.23
N LYS A 126 15.51 5.33 21.68
CA LYS A 126 14.07 5.03 21.67
C LYS A 126 13.57 4.54 20.31
N LEU A 127 14.45 4.47 19.29
CA LEU A 127 14.05 4.13 17.92
C LEU A 127 13.53 2.69 17.81
N GLN A 128 14.21 1.73 18.45
CA GLN A 128 13.78 0.33 18.49
C GLN A 128 12.40 0.15 19.16
N LEU A 129 12.09 0.97 20.16
CA LEU A 129 10.76 0.98 20.77
C LEU A 129 9.69 1.45 19.78
N VAL A 130 9.99 2.48 18.98
CA VAL A 130 9.09 2.96 17.93
C VAL A 130 8.87 1.88 16.89
N GLU A 131 9.92 1.20 16.43
CA GLU A 131 9.85 0.10 15.45
C GLU A 131 8.91 -1.02 15.91
N ILE A 132 9.11 -1.51 17.13
CA ILE A 132 8.33 -2.62 17.65
C ILE A 132 6.89 -2.21 17.96
N THR A 133 6.68 -0.99 18.46
CA THR A 133 5.32 -0.46 18.66
C THR A 133 4.60 -0.28 17.31
N ALA A 134 5.31 0.20 16.30
CA ALA A 134 4.80 0.37 14.94
C ALA A 134 4.54 -0.96 14.25
N LEU A 135 5.16 -2.07 14.66
CA LEU A 135 4.85 -3.41 14.15
C LEU A 135 3.71 -4.07 14.93
N LEU A 136 3.68 -3.91 16.25
CA LEU A 136 2.63 -4.41 17.13
C LEU A 136 1.25 -3.88 16.72
N LEU A 137 1.16 -2.58 16.40
CA LEU A 137 -0.12 -1.94 16.12
C LEU A 137 -0.81 -2.50 14.85
N PRO A 138 -0.19 -2.49 13.65
CA PRO A 138 -0.74 -3.16 12.47
C PRO A 138 -0.95 -4.65 12.69
N SER A 139 -0.10 -5.32 13.49
CA SER A 139 -0.30 -6.73 13.79
C SER A 139 -1.61 -6.97 14.53
N LYS A 140 -2.08 -6.03 15.37
CA LYS A 140 -3.39 -6.13 16.04
C LYS A 140 -4.55 -5.80 15.12
N TYR A 141 -4.30 -5.04 14.05
CA TYR A 141 -5.33 -4.59 13.11
C TYR A 141 -5.57 -5.59 11.97
N GLU A 142 -4.49 -6.09 11.37
CA GLU A 142 -4.53 -6.84 10.11
C GLU A 142 -4.50 -8.36 10.31
N GLU A 143 -3.84 -8.83 11.38
CA GLU A 143 -3.69 -10.27 11.59
C GLU A 143 -4.93 -10.86 12.25
N MET A 144 -5.45 -11.94 11.66
CA MET A 144 -6.47 -12.78 12.32
C MET A 144 -5.95 -13.32 13.66
N PHE A 145 -4.66 -13.65 13.74
CA PHE A 145 -3.98 -14.12 14.95
C PHE A 145 -2.72 -13.30 15.21
N SER A 146 -2.90 -12.15 15.83
CA SER A 146 -1.82 -11.24 16.21
C SER A 146 -0.91 -11.83 17.29
N PRO A 147 0.44 -11.69 17.20
CA PRO A 147 1.35 -12.11 18.27
C PRO A 147 1.02 -11.42 19.61
N ASN A 148 1.37 -12.09 20.70
CA ASN A 148 1.19 -11.51 22.01
C ASN A 148 2.21 -10.42 22.25
N ILE A 149 1.85 -9.44 23.07
CA ILE A 149 2.76 -8.36 23.44
C ILE A 149 4.03 -8.89 24.13
N GLU A 150 3.96 -10.06 24.77
CA GLU A 150 5.11 -10.77 25.35
C GLU A 150 6.10 -11.26 24.30
N ASP A 151 5.64 -11.65 23.10
CA ASP A 151 6.52 -12.04 21.99
C ASP A 151 7.33 -10.83 21.49
N PHE A 152 6.69 -9.66 21.45
CA PHE A 152 7.34 -8.40 21.09
C PHE A 152 8.32 -7.90 22.16
N VAL A 153 8.04 -8.12 23.45
CA VAL A 153 8.98 -7.81 24.53
C VAL A 153 10.19 -8.76 24.46
N TYR A 154 9.95 -10.06 24.28
CA TYR A 154 10.98 -11.08 24.14
C TYR A 154 11.94 -10.81 22.97
N ILE A 155 11.42 -10.42 21.79
CA ILE A 155 12.27 -10.14 20.62
C ILE A 155 13.11 -8.86 20.76
N THR A 156 12.81 -8.04 21.77
CA THR A 156 13.60 -6.86 22.14
C THR A 156 14.58 -7.11 23.29
N ASP A 157 14.83 -8.36 23.65
CA ASP A 157 15.63 -8.74 24.82
C ASP A 157 15.14 -8.04 26.11
N ASP A 158 13.82 -7.98 26.30
CA ASP A 158 13.13 -7.38 27.46
C ASP A 158 13.43 -5.89 27.70
N ALA A 159 13.83 -5.15 26.64
CA ALA A 159 14.22 -3.75 26.76
C ALA A 159 13.06 -2.78 27.11
N TYR A 160 11.78 -3.18 26.94
CA TYR A 160 10.62 -2.26 27.03
C TYR A 160 9.36 -2.88 27.66
N THR A 161 8.40 -2.03 28.07
CA THR A 161 7.12 -2.41 28.73
C THR A 161 5.87 -2.03 27.90
N LYS A 162 4.70 -2.62 28.22
CA LYS A 162 3.47 -2.65 27.40
C LYS A 162 2.88 -1.25 27.05
N LEU A 163 2.39 -1.07 25.83
CA LEU A 163 1.71 0.15 25.32
C LEU A 163 0.38 -0.18 24.58
N LYS A 164 -0.54 0.80 24.45
CA LYS A 164 -1.89 0.69 23.84
C LYS A 164 -2.13 1.74 22.76
N PHE A 165 -2.66 1.38 21.57
CA PHE A 165 -3.07 2.32 20.50
C PHE A 165 -4.09 1.72 19.51
N GLU A 166 -4.71 2.58 18.67
CA GLU A 166 -5.71 2.28 17.60
C GLU A 166 -5.30 2.91 16.26
N LEU A 167 -5.56 2.28 15.09
CA LEU A 167 -5.46 2.88 13.74
C LEU A 167 -6.16 2.09 12.60
N SER A 168 -6.49 2.78 11.49
CA SER A 168 -6.82 2.25 10.14
C SER A 168 -6.08 3.08 9.04
N GLN A 169 -5.49 2.44 8.00
CA GLN A 169 -4.64 3.10 6.98
C GLN A 169 -4.68 2.44 5.58
N PRO A 170 -4.44 3.19 4.48
CA PRO A 170 -4.31 2.65 3.12
C PRO A 170 -2.89 2.10 2.86
N LEU A 171 -2.80 0.92 2.26
CA LEU A 171 -1.54 0.22 2.01
C LEU A 171 -1.10 0.28 0.54
N PRO A 172 0.21 0.43 0.25
CA PRO A 172 0.80 0.27 -1.10
C PRO A 172 0.37 -1.01 -1.83
N LEU A 173 0.08 -2.08 -1.08
CA LEU A 173 -0.33 -3.35 -1.66
C LEU A 173 -1.68 -3.28 -2.36
N HIS A 174 -2.61 -2.42 -1.93
CA HIS A 174 -3.89 -2.24 -2.61
C HIS A 174 -3.68 -1.68 -4.02
N PHE A 175 -2.82 -0.67 -4.15
CA PHE A 175 -2.47 -0.09 -5.45
C PHE A 175 -1.70 -1.08 -6.33
N LEU A 176 -0.78 -1.87 -5.76
CA LEU A 176 -0.05 -2.89 -6.51
C LEU A 176 -0.98 -3.99 -7.05
N ARG A 177 -1.95 -4.44 -6.25
CA ARG A 177 -2.97 -5.40 -6.70
C ARG A 177 -3.80 -4.82 -7.84
N ARG A 178 -4.21 -3.55 -7.75
CA ARG A 178 -4.92 -2.85 -8.82
C ARG A 178 -4.12 -2.77 -10.11
N ALA A 179 -2.86 -2.34 -10.02
CA ALA A 179 -1.97 -2.21 -11.16
C ALA A 179 -1.68 -3.57 -11.83
N SER A 180 -1.50 -4.63 -11.03
CA SER A 180 -1.33 -5.98 -11.55
C SER A 180 -2.55 -6.48 -12.31
N LYS A 181 -3.76 -6.14 -11.84
CA LYS A 181 -5.01 -6.48 -12.52
C LYS A 181 -5.18 -5.71 -13.82
N ALA A 182 -4.75 -4.46 -13.86
CA ALA A 182 -4.73 -3.62 -15.06
C ALA A 182 -3.57 -3.95 -16.03
N GLY A 183 -2.80 -5.02 -15.79
CA GLY A 183 -1.55 -5.30 -16.50
C GLY A 183 -1.68 -5.52 -18.02
N GLU A 184 -2.83 -6.02 -18.47
CA GLU A 184 -3.11 -6.35 -19.88
C GLU A 184 -3.94 -5.28 -20.61
N VAL A 185 -4.36 -4.22 -19.90
CA VAL A 185 -5.15 -3.10 -20.43
C VAL A 185 -4.38 -1.78 -20.28
N ASP A 186 -5.02 -0.66 -20.61
CA ASP A 186 -4.39 0.66 -20.47
C ASP A 186 -4.08 0.99 -18.98
N GLN A 187 -2.82 0.80 -18.60
CA GLN A 187 -2.33 1.06 -17.25
C GLN A 187 -2.43 2.53 -16.84
N GLN A 188 -2.29 3.46 -17.79
CA GLN A 188 -2.34 4.89 -17.47
C GLN A 188 -3.74 5.28 -17.00
N TYR A 189 -4.77 4.73 -17.62
CA TYR A 189 -6.16 4.95 -17.22
C TYR A 189 -6.45 4.42 -15.80
N TYR A 190 -6.07 3.18 -15.50
CA TYR A 190 -6.42 2.53 -14.22
C TYR A 190 -5.55 2.93 -13.04
N THR A 191 -4.29 3.26 -13.29
CA THR A 191 -3.38 3.71 -12.23
C THR A 191 -3.40 5.23 -12.09
N GLY A 192 -3.79 5.96 -13.14
CA GLY A 192 -3.74 7.42 -13.19
C GLY A 192 -2.33 8.00 -13.24
N TYR A 193 -1.32 7.19 -13.57
CA TYR A 193 0.08 7.61 -13.67
C TYR A 193 0.58 7.53 -15.11
N THR A 194 1.30 8.56 -15.54
CA THR A 194 2.03 8.59 -16.81
C THR A 194 3.45 8.05 -16.65
N GLU A 195 4.08 7.66 -17.76
CA GLU A 195 5.46 7.13 -17.76
C GLU A 195 6.47 8.12 -17.14
N ASN A 196 6.30 9.41 -17.42
CA ASN A 196 7.17 10.46 -16.89
C ASN A 196 7.05 10.61 -15.36
N GLU A 197 5.84 10.45 -14.80
CA GLU A 197 5.60 10.57 -13.36
C GLU A 197 6.20 9.40 -12.57
N VAL A 198 6.25 8.21 -13.17
CA VAL A 198 6.86 7.03 -12.53
C VAL A 198 8.35 6.90 -12.77
N LEU A 199 8.92 7.63 -13.74
CA LEU A 199 10.33 7.51 -14.14
C LEU A 199 11.28 7.72 -12.97
N GLU A 200 11.07 8.77 -12.14
CA GLU A 200 11.92 9.03 -10.97
C GLU A 200 11.84 7.88 -9.95
N VAL A 201 10.64 7.35 -9.71
CA VAL A 201 10.42 6.20 -8.83
C VAL A 201 11.14 4.97 -9.37
N MET A 202 11.03 4.70 -10.68
CA MET A 202 11.71 3.60 -11.36
C MET A 202 13.23 3.71 -11.25
N GLN A 203 13.80 4.91 -11.40
CA GLN A 203 15.24 5.15 -11.23
C GLN A 203 15.68 4.88 -9.78
N HIS A 204 14.91 5.33 -8.80
CA HIS A 204 15.17 5.04 -7.39
C HIS A 204 15.09 3.56 -7.04
N MET A 205 14.09 2.84 -7.59
CA MET A 205 13.97 1.39 -7.45
C MET A 205 15.15 0.66 -8.09
N ALA A 206 15.52 1.03 -9.33
CA ALA A 206 16.64 0.45 -10.06
C ALA A 206 17.97 0.66 -9.31
N LYS A 207 18.21 1.87 -8.78
CA LYS A 207 19.36 2.17 -7.90
C LYS A 207 19.41 1.22 -6.70
N ASN A 208 18.29 0.99 -6.03
CA ASN A 208 18.24 0.09 -4.87
C ASN A 208 18.54 -1.36 -5.28
N VAL A 209 17.99 -1.84 -6.39
CA VAL A 209 18.29 -3.17 -6.95
C VAL A 209 19.78 -3.32 -7.25
N VAL A 210 20.39 -2.36 -7.96
CA VAL A 210 21.82 -2.37 -8.28
C VAL A 210 22.66 -2.39 -7.01
N LYS A 211 22.37 -1.50 -6.04
CA LYS A 211 23.13 -1.44 -4.79
C LYS A 211 23.13 -2.77 -4.03
N VAL A 212 21.98 -3.45 -3.98
CA VAL A 212 21.86 -4.73 -3.28
C VAL A 212 22.50 -5.88 -4.07
N ASN A 213 22.46 -5.85 -5.41
CA ASN A 213 23.03 -6.91 -6.24
C ASN A 213 24.56 -6.80 -6.40
N GLU A 214 25.10 -5.59 -6.38
CA GLU A 214 26.54 -5.32 -6.46
C GLU A 214 27.20 -5.22 -5.07
N ASN A 215 26.47 -5.59 -4.01
CA ASN A 215 26.95 -5.58 -2.62
C ASN A 215 27.42 -4.19 -2.12
N LEU A 216 26.82 -3.12 -2.65
CA LEU A 216 27.12 -1.73 -2.28
C LEU A 216 26.29 -1.25 -1.07
N THR A 217 25.46 -2.12 -0.49
CA THR A 217 24.70 -1.86 0.73
C THR A 217 24.76 -3.04 1.68
N LYS A 218 24.66 -2.77 2.98
CA LYS A 218 24.58 -3.79 4.04
C LYS A 218 23.16 -4.24 4.34
N PHE A 219 22.14 -3.52 3.84
CA PHE A 219 20.72 -3.83 4.04
C PHE A 219 20.26 -4.87 3.01
N ILE A 220 20.18 -6.13 3.42
CA ILE A 220 19.94 -7.28 2.54
C ILE A 220 18.74 -8.13 2.95
N ALA A 221 18.08 -7.83 4.08
CA ALA A 221 16.98 -8.65 4.60
C ALA A 221 15.84 -8.82 3.59
N ILE A 222 15.49 -7.76 2.85
CA ILE A 222 14.47 -7.83 1.80
C ILE A 222 14.93 -8.77 0.67
N LYS A 223 16.14 -8.62 0.14
CA LYS A 223 16.66 -9.54 -0.90
C LYS A 223 16.64 -10.99 -0.43
N ASN A 224 17.07 -11.24 0.80
CA ASN A 224 17.09 -12.58 1.38
C ASN A 224 15.67 -13.15 1.55
N LYS A 225 14.72 -12.34 2.03
CA LYS A 225 13.29 -12.71 2.12
C LYS A 225 12.76 -13.17 0.76
N TYR A 226 12.97 -12.36 -0.28
CA TYR A 226 12.51 -12.65 -1.65
C TYR A 226 13.39 -13.67 -2.40
N ALA A 227 14.51 -14.13 -1.82
CA ALA A 227 15.31 -15.22 -2.37
C ALA A 227 14.77 -16.60 -1.97
N SER A 228 13.82 -16.64 -1.03
CA SER A 228 13.13 -17.85 -0.62
C SER A 228 12.34 -18.48 -1.76
N SER A 229 12.28 -19.82 -1.80
CA SER A 229 11.42 -20.57 -2.73
C SER A 229 9.93 -20.22 -2.56
N LYS A 230 9.49 -19.84 -1.34
CA LYS A 230 8.12 -19.38 -1.08
C LYS A 230 7.74 -18.16 -1.92
N LEU A 231 8.72 -17.32 -2.27
CA LEU A 231 8.54 -16.13 -3.09
C LEU A 231 9.18 -16.30 -4.48
N LEU A 232 9.20 -17.55 -4.97
CA LEU A 232 9.70 -17.93 -6.30
C LEU A 232 11.15 -17.51 -6.59
N LYS A 233 11.93 -17.22 -5.53
CA LYS A 233 13.30 -16.70 -5.62
C LYS A 233 13.42 -15.45 -6.51
N ILE A 234 12.37 -14.63 -6.54
CA ILE A 234 12.26 -13.50 -7.49
C ILE A 234 13.42 -12.49 -7.35
N SER A 235 14.03 -12.38 -6.17
CA SER A 235 15.20 -11.49 -5.97
C SER A 235 16.49 -12.01 -6.62
N THR A 236 16.50 -13.23 -7.14
CA THR A 236 17.68 -13.89 -7.72
C THR A 236 17.65 -13.98 -9.24
N ILE A 237 16.58 -13.49 -9.87
CA ILE A 237 16.42 -13.59 -11.33
C ILE A 237 17.50 -12.76 -12.06
N PRO A 238 18.05 -13.26 -13.19
CA PRO A 238 19.14 -12.60 -13.90
C PRO A 238 18.76 -11.24 -14.48
N GLN A 239 17.47 -11.03 -14.77
CA GLN A 239 16.93 -9.78 -15.32
C GLN A 239 17.18 -8.57 -14.41
N LEU A 240 17.31 -8.79 -13.08
CA LEU A 240 17.66 -7.73 -12.12
C LEU A 240 19.10 -7.21 -12.29
N ASN A 241 19.95 -7.91 -13.03
CA ASN A 241 21.31 -7.49 -13.38
C ASN A 241 21.43 -7.01 -14.84
N SER A 242 20.30 -6.85 -15.54
CA SER A 242 20.28 -6.44 -16.94
C SER A 242 20.82 -5.03 -17.16
N LYS A 243 21.21 -4.74 -18.41
CA LYS A 243 21.66 -3.40 -18.83
C LYS A 243 20.57 -2.34 -18.60
N THR A 244 19.30 -2.69 -18.77
CA THR A 244 18.16 -1.79 -18.56
C THR A 244 18.08 -1.29 -17.12
N ILE A 245 18.20 -2.20 -16.14
CA ILE A 245 18.21 -1.83 -14.71
C ILE A 245 19.41 -0.94 -14.39
N LYS A 246 20.60 -1.26 -14.92
CA LYS A 246 21.80 -0.43 -14.73
C LYS A 246 21.65 0.96 -15.36
N TYR A 247 21.06 1.04 -16.55
CA TYR A 247 20.77 2.30 -17.24
C TYR A 247 19.81 3.17 -16.42
N LEU A 248 18.70 2.60 -15.96
CA LEU A 248 17.74 3.30 -15.10
C LEU A 248 18.37 3.77 -13.78
N ALA A 249 19.32 3.01 -13.22
CA ALA A 249 20.02 3.39 -11.99
C ALA A 249 21.06 4.50 -12.19
N SER A 250 21.64 4.61 -13.39
CA SER A 250 22.82 5.45 -13.66
C SER A 250 22.72 6.92 -13.19
N PRO A 251 21.58 7.64 -13.35
CA PRO A 251 21.49 9.05 -12.94
C PRO A 251 21.67 9.27 -11.43
N LEU A 252 21.47 8.22 -10.62
CA LEU A 252 21.51 8.26 -9.17
C LEU A 252 22.69 7.49 -8.56
N MET A 253 23.52 6.85 -9.39
CA MET A 253 24.70 6.08 -8.95
C MET A 253 25.97 6.94 -8.89
N GLU A 254 26.08 8.00 -9.70
CA GLU A 254 27.28 8.84 -9.80
C GLU A 254 27.43 9.89 -8.68
N ARG A 255 26.44 10.02 -7.78
CA ARG A 255 26.40 11.06 -6.73
C ARG A 255 26.70 10.58 -5.30
N SER A 256 27.32 9.40 -5.11
CA SER A 256 27.65 8.88 -3.75
C SER A 256 29.11 8.99 -3.39
#